data_AF-A0A351E9K7-F1
#
_entry.id   AF-A0A351E9K7-F1
#
_cell.length_a   1.000
_cell.length_b   1.000
_cell.length_c   1.000
_cell.angle_alpha   90.00
_cell.angle_beta   90.00
_cell.angle_gamma   90.00
#
_symmetry.space_group_name_H-M   'P 1'
#
loop_
_entity.id
_entity.type
_entity.pdbx_description
1 polymer ?
#
loop_
_entity_poly.entity_id
_entity_poly.type
_entity_poly.pdbx_seq_one_letter_code
_entity_poly.pdbx_strand_id
1 'polypeptide(L)'
;MGGIMILIALTVSVLLWDRLTPVVVIALVLTLGHALIGFTDDYIKVVKKRNLGLTAKQKFAMQTALALCYIYYVEIHAGPLATLLWIPGTHLVVPAGWLYYVLAFFLLVGSTNAVNLTDG
;
A
#
# COMPACT_ATOMS: atom_id res chain seq x y z
N MET A 1 -3.17 -8.44 18.02
CA MET A 1 -2.72 -7.83 16.74
C MET A 1 -1.48 -8.56 16.23
N GLY A 2 -1.65 -9.77 15.68
CA GLY A 2 -0.54 -10.57 15.15
C GLY A 2 0.25 -9.85 14.06
N GLY A 3 -0.40 -8.95 13.31
CA GLY A 3 0.24 -8.12 12.29
C GLY A 3 1.38 -7.24 12.79
N ILE A 4 1.37 -6.76 14.05
CA ILE A 4 2.48 -5.94 14.59
C ILE A 4 3.77 -6.73 14.66
N MET A 5 3.71 -8.00 15.08
CA MET A 5 4.90 -8.86 15.13
C MET A 5 5.48 -9.09 13.74
N ILE A 6 4.60 -9.32 12.74
CA ILE A 6 4.99 -9.49 11.33
C ILE A 6 5.68 -8.23 10.82
N LEU A 7 5.13 -7.05 11.11
CA LEU A 7 5.68 -5.77 10.66
C LEU A 7 7.03 -5.48 11.29
N ILE A 8 7.19 -5.70 12.59
CA ILE A 8 8.49 -5.50 13.26
C ILE A 8 9.54 -6.44 12.66
N ALA A 9 9.21 -7.72 12.51
CA ALA A 9 10.12 -8.70 11.93
C ALA A 9 10.50 -8.31 10.48
N LEU A 10 9.53 -7.93 9.66
CA LEU A 10 9.74 -7.49 8.28
C LEU A 10 10.62 -6.23 8.23
N THR A 11 10.27 -5.18 8.98
CA THR A 11 11.01 -3.90 8.95
C THR A 11 12.44 -4.09 9.43
N VAL A 12 12.66 -4.79 10.54
CA VAL A 12 14.02 -5.08 11.04
C VAL A 12 14.81 -5.88 10.00
N SER A 13 14.18 -6.88 9.35
CA SER A 13 14.85 -7.69 8.34
C SER A 13 15.27 -6.85 7.13
N VAL A 14 14.40 -5.98 6.61
CA VAL A 14 14.74 -5.10 5.48
C VAL A 14 15.84 -4.11 5.84
N LEU A 15 15.80 -3.52 7.03
CA LEU A 15 16.81 -2.54 7.47
C LEU A 15 18.20 -3.15 7.68
N LEU A 16 18.27 -4.42 8.08
CA LEU A 16 19.54 -5.10 8.37
C LEU A 16 20.14 -5.79 7.15
N TRP A 17 19.32 -6.35 6.25
CA TRP A 17 19.79 -7.21 5.16
C TRP A 17 19.58 -6.65 3.76
N ASP A 18 18.71 -5.66 3.55
CA ASP A 18 18.43 -5.13 2.21
C ASP A 18 19.13 -3.77 1.95
N ARG A 19 19.31 -3.44 0.67
CA ARG A 19 19.74 -2.10 0.26
C ARG A 19 18.52 -1.19 0.16
N LEU A 20 18.56 -0.06 0.84
CA LEU A 20 17.51 0.96 0.85
C LEU A 20 17.47 1.77 -0.47
N THR A 21 17.20 1.07 -1.57
CA THR A 21 16.91 1.69 -2.86
C THR A 21 15.57 2.43 -2.81
N PRO A 22 15.32 3.40 -3.70
CA PRO A 22 14.04 4.10 -3.74
C PRO A 22 12.83 3.16 -3.77
N VAL A 23 12.91 2.07 -4.54
CA VAL A 23 11.84 1.05 -4.65
C VAL A 23 11.56 0.40 -3.29
N VAL A 24 12.61 -0.03 -2.57
CA VAL A 24 12.49 -0.65 -1.25
C VAL A 24 11.93 0.33 -0.22
N VAL A 25 12.40 1.58 -0.24
CA VAL A 25 11.92 2.63 0.66
C VAL A 25 10.44 2.92 0.43
N ILE A 26 10.00 3.06 -0.81
CA ILE A 26 8.59 3.29 -1.14
C ILE A 26 7.73 2.10 -0.71
N ALA A 27 8.20 0.87 -0.95
CA ALA A 27 7.50 -0.33 -0.52
C ALA A 27 7.33 -0.34 1.01
N LEU A 28 8.40 -0.05 1.76
CA LEU A 28 8.33 0.08 3.22
C LEU A 28 7.36 1.18 3.67
N VAL A 29 7.37 2.35 3.02
CA VAL A 29 6.44 3.45 3.32
C VAL A 29 4.99 3.01 3.09
N LEU A 30 4.70 2.33 1.99
CA LEU A 30 3.36 1.81 1.70
C LEU A 30 2.93 0.73 2.71
N THR A 31 3.83 -0.20 3.04
CA THR A 31 3.57 -1.27 4.02
C THR A 31 3.31 -0.69 5.41
N LEU A 32 4.18 0.19 5.90
CA LEU A 32 4.06 0.83 7.20
C LEU A 32 2.88 1.82 7.25
N GLY A 33 2.58 2.49 6.14
CA GLY A 33 1.40 3.36 6.02
C GLY A 33 0.09 2.58 6.16
N HIS A 34 -0.07 1.47 5.45
CA HIS A 34 -1.24 0.60 5.60
C HIS A 34 -1.31 -0.04 6.99
N ALA A 35 -0.16 -0.43 7.54
CA ALA A 35 -0.06 -0.92 8.90
C ALA A 35 -0.56 0.11 9.93
N LEU A 36 -0.17 1.38 9.80
CA LEU A 36 -0.61 2.44 10.69
C LEU A 36 -2.12 2.66 10.60
N ILE A 37 -2.69 2.59 9.39
CA ILE A 37 -4.15 2.68 9.18
C ILE A 37 -4.86 1.51 9.88
N GLY A 38 -4.39 0.29 9.69
CA GLY A 38 -4.94 -0.91 10.34
C GLY A 38 -4.81 -0.88 11.86
N PHE A 39 -3.63 -0.49 12.37
CA PHE A 39 -3.39 -0.30 13.79
C PHE A 39 -4.34 0.74 14.40
N THR A 40 -4.55 1.86 13.69
CA THR A 40 -5.48 2.91 14.14
C THR A 40 -6.92 2.39 14.21
N ASP A 41 -7.35 1.59 13.23
CA ASP A 41 -8.65 0.93 13.22
C ASP A 41 -8.84 0.05 14.47
N ASP A 42 -7.89 -0.85 14.70
CA ASP A 42 -7.94 -1.81 15.81
C ASP A 42 -7.80 -1.12 17.18
N TYR A 43 -6.93 -0.11 17.27
CA TYR A 43 -6.78 0.69 18.48
C TYR A 43 -8.09 1.38 18.87
N ILE A 44 -8.81 1.96 17.89
CA ILE A 44 -10.12 2.60 18.16
C ILE A 44 -11.14 1.55 18.60
N LYS A 45 -11.17 0.37 17.98
CA LYS A 45 -12.08 -0.72 18.37
C LYS A 45 -11.86 -1.16 19.81
N VAL A 46 -10.61 -1.44 20.18
CA VAL A 46 -10.25 -1.99 21.48
C VAL A 46 -10.26 -0.94 22.59
N VAL A 47 -9.58 0.20 22.39
CA VAL A 47 -9.34 1.19 23.45
C VAL A 47 -10.52 2.15 23.58
N LYS A 48 -11.07 2.64 22.46
CA LYS A 48 -12.20 3.58 22.51
C LYS A 48 -13.55 2.86 22.63
N LYS A 49 -13.57 1.52 22.72
CA LYS A 49 -14.79 0.69 22.81
C LYS A 49 -15.83 1.03 21.75
N ARG A 50 -15.39 1.46 20.56
CA ARG A 50 -16.26 1.77 19.43
C ARG A 50 -16.24 0.56 18.49
N ASN A 51 -17.32 -0.22 18.49
CA ASN A 51 -17.41 -1.48 17.73
C ASN A 51 -17.07 -1.34 16.24
N LEU A 52 -17.33 -0.18 15.63
CA LEU A 52 -17.05 0.06 14.22
C LEU A 52 -15.58 0.36 13.90
N GLY A 53 -14.76 0.76 14.88
CA GLY A 53 -13.42 1.28 14.60
C GLY A 53 -13.44 2.60 13.82
N LEU A 54 -12.59 2.70 12.81
CA LEU A 54 -12.65 3.76 11.80
C LEU A 54 -13.89 3.58 10.93
N THR A 55 -14.55 4.69 10.59
CA THR A 55 -15.62 4.63 9.58
C THR A 55 -15.04 4.22 8.23
N ALA A 56 -15.83 3.52 7.40
CA ALA A 56 -15.41 3.12 6.06
C ALA A 56 -14.87 4.31 5.23
N LYS A 57 -15.50 5.49 5.35
CA LYS A 57 -15.04 6.73 4.70
C LYS A 57 -13.67 7.19 5.19
N GLN A 58 -13.40 7.12 6.50
CA GLN A 58 -12.09 7.49 7.06
C GLN A 58 -10.99 6.53 6.61
N LYS A 59 -11.25 5.21 6.68
CA LYS A 59 -10.30 4.18 6.25
C LYS A 59 -9.97 4.32 4.76
N PHE A 60 -11.00 4.47 3.94
CA PHE A 60 -10.85 4.68 2.50
C PHE A 60 -10.13 5.99 2.17
N ALA A 61 -10.43 7.09 2.87
CA ALA A 61 -9.75 8.37 2.65
C ALA A 61 -8.24 8.30 2.95
N MET A 62 -7.85 7.60 4.02
CA MET A 62 -6.43 7.41 4.36
C MET A 62 -5.72 6.50 3.36
N GLN A 63 -6.34 5.39 2.93
CA GLN A 63 -5.79 4.53 1.88
C GLN A 63 -5.66 5.27 0.56
N THR A 64 -6.64 6.10 0.21
CA THR A 64 -6.63 6.96 -0.97
C THR A 64 -5.48 7.95 -0.91
N ALA A 65 -5.29 8.64 0.22
CA ALA A 65 -4.18 9.57 0.39
C ALA A 65 -2.82 8.89 0.19
N LEU A 66 -2.64 7.70 0.78
CA LEU A 66 -1.41 6.93 0.64
C LEU A 66 -1.16 6.49 -0.81
N ALA A 67 -2.19 6.04 -1.53
CA ALA A 67 -2.10 5.70 -2.95
C ALA A 67 -1.77 6.91 -3.84
N LEU A 68 -2.37 8.07 -3.55
CA LEU A 68 -2.06 9.31 -4.28
C LEU A 68 -0.63 9.79 -4.03
N CYS A 69 -0.10 9.65 -2.80
CA CYS A 69 1.30 9.94 -2.52
C CYS A 69 2.25 9.05 -3.33
N TYR A 70 1.94 7.75 -3.48
CA TYR A 70 2.70 6.85 -4.34
C TYR A 70 2.64 7.26 -5.81
N ILE A 71 1.44 7.54 -6.33
CA ILE A 71 1.25 7.96 -7.71
C ILE A 71 2.05 9.23 -8.01
N TYR A 72 1.95 10.22 -7.11
CA TYR A 72 2.71 11.47 -7.23
C TYR A 72 4.22 11.21 -7.22
N TYR A 73 4.70 10.34 -6.33
CA TYR A 73 6.11 9.99 -6.26
C TYR A 73 6.62 9.34 -7.57
N VAL A 74 5.85 8.40 -8.12
CA VAL A 74 6.22 7.70 -9.37
C VAL A 74 6.25 8.67 -10.55
N GLU A 75 5.26 9.55 -10.66
CA GLU A 75 5.19 10.57 -11.71
C GLU A 75 6.46 11.45 -11.75
N ILE A 76 6.92 11.91 -10.58
CA ILE A 76 8.05 12.86 -10.52
C ILE A 76 9.43 12.18 -10.59
N HIS A 77 9.57 10.92 -10.18
CA HIS A 77 10.89 10.27 -10.05
C HIS A 77 11.16 9.15 -11.04
N ALA A 78 10.13 8.47 -11.55
CA ALA A 78 10.31 7.22 -12.29
C ALA A 78 10.20 7.40 -13.81
N GLY A 79 9.66 8.53 -14.27
CA GLY A 79 9.58 8.90 -15.69
C GLY A 79 8.64 8.01 -16.52
N PRO A 80 8.58 8.20 -17.85
CA PRO A 80 7.60 7.53 -18.71
C PRO A 80 7.72 6.00 -18.72
N LEU A 81 8.93 5.46 -18.52
CA LEU A 81 9.19 4.02 -18.49
C LEU A 81 8.51 3.31 -17.30
N ALA A 82 8.21 4.04 -16.22
CA ALA A 82 7.52 3.47 -15.05
C ALA A 82 6.06 3.12 -15.31
N THR A 83 5.48 3.64 -16.39
CA THR A 83 4.08 3.39 -16.79
C THR A 83 3.93 2.26 -17.82
N LEU A 84 5.02 1.54 -18.10
CA LEU A 84 4.99 0.38 -18.97
C LEU A 84 4.34 -0.81 -18.25
N LEU A 85 3.33 -1.40 -18.87
CA LEU A 85 2.68 -2.62 -18.39
C LEU A 85 3.11 -3.82 -19.22
N TRP A 86 3.65 -4.81 -18.54
CA TRP A 86 3.88 -6.13 -19.11
C TRP A 86 2.62 -6.98 -19.01
N ILE A 87 2.23 -7.64 -20.11
CA ILE A 87 1.07 -8.53 -20.15
C ILE A 87 1.52 -9.97 -19.82
N PRO A 88 1.04 -10.54 -18.70
CA PRO A 88 1.40 -11.89 -18.30
C PRO A 88 1.07 -12.93 -19.38
N GLY A 89 1.98 -13.87 -19.60
CA GLY A 89 1.84 -14.90 -20.63
C GLY A 89 2.24 -14.47 -22.05
N THR A 90 2.76 -13.25 -22.22
CA THR A 90 3.26 -12.73 -23.50
C THR A 90 4.59 -11.99 -23.32
N HIS A 91 5.23 -11.60 -24.44
CA HIS A 91 6.37 -10.67 -24.44
C HIS A 91 5.94 -9.21 -24.67
N LEU A 92 4.63 -8.93 -24.66
CA LEU A 92 4.10 -7.62 -24.97
C LEU A 92 4.25 -6.67 -23.77
N VAL A 93 4.86 -5.51 -24.04
CA VAL A 93 4.98 -4.40 -23.09
C VAL A 93 4.26 -3.20 -23.69
N VAL A 94 3.23 -2.71 -23.00
CA VAL A 94 2.35 -1.65 -23.49
C VAL A 94 2.55 -0.39 -22.66
N PRO A 95 2.76 0.79 -23.28
CA PRO A 95 2.73 2.05 -22.56
C PRO A 95 1.31 2.35 -22.10
N ALA A 96 1.03 2.22 -20.80
CA ALA A 96 -0.30 2.44 -20.26
C ALA A 96 -0.62 3.93 -20.07
N GLY A 97 0.40 4.78 -19.98
CA GLY A 97 0.23 6.22 -19.75
C GLY A 97 -0.62 6.48 -18.51
N TRP A 98 -1.64 7.35 -18.62
CA TRP A 98 -2.51 7.70 -17.49
C TRP A 98 -3.28 6.52 -16.89
N LEU A 99 -3.54 5.46 -17.69
CA LEU A 99 -4.22 4.26 -17.20
C LEU A 99 -3.42 3.55 -16.11
N TYR A 100 -2.09 3.66 -16.14
CA TYR A 100 -1.22 3.12 -15.09
C TYR A 100 -1.60 3.67 -13.71
N TYR A 101 -1.86 4.97 -13.59
CA TYR A 101 -2.18 5.59 -12.30
C TYR A 101 -3.53 5.14 -11.75
N VAL A 102 -4.52 4.96 -12.63
CA VAL A 102 -5.83 4.41 -12.26
C VAL A 102 -5.66 2.97 -11.77
N LEU A 103 -4.92 2.14 -12.51
CA LEU A 103 -4.66 0.76 -12.12
C LEU A 103 -3.87 0.67 -10.81
N ALA A 104 -2.83 1.50 -10.64
CA ALA A 104 -2.04 1.56 -9.41
C ALA A 104 -2.90 1.95 -8.21
N PHE A 105 -3.81 2.92 -8.36
CA PHE A 105 -4.77 3.29 -7.33
C PHE A 105 -5.66 2.10 -6.93
N PHE A 106 -6.29 1.44 -7.91
CA PHE A 106 -7.13 0.28 -7.66
C PHE A 106 -6.36 -0.88 -7.06
N LEU A 107 -5.12 -1.11 -7.48
CA LEU A 107 -4.28 -2.16 -6.91
C LEU A 107 -3.93 -1.86 -5.45
N LEU A 108 -3.48 -0.65 -5.14
CA LEU A 108 -3.09 -0.28 -3.77
C LEU A 108 -4.29 -0.32 -2.81
N VAL A 109 -5.37 0.37 -3.15
CA VAL A 109 -6.56 0.45 -2.28
C VAL A 109 -7.37 -0.85 -2.33
N GLY A 110 -7.48 -1.49 -3.50
CA GLY A 110 -8.22 -2.72 -3.66
C GLY A 110 -7.56 -3.90 -2.95
N SER A 111 -6.25 -4.08 -3.08
CA SER A 111 -5.55 -5.21 -2.45
C SER A 111 -5.62 -5.18 -0.93
N THR A 112 -5.42 -4.02 -0.30
CA THR A 112 -5.54 -3.90 1.18
C THR A 112 -6.95 -4.22 1.67
N ASN A 113 -7.99 -3.81 0.94
CA ASN A 113 -9.37 -4.12 1.31
C ASN A 113 -9.72 -5.58 1.02
N ALA A 114 -9.20 -6.17 -0.06
CA ALA A 114 -9.37 -7.58 -0.38
C ALA A 114 -8.75 -8.47 0.70
N VAL A 115 -7.51 -8.21 1.11
CA VAL A 115 -6.84 -8.96 2.19
C VAL A 115 -7.62 -8.84 3.50
N ASN A 116 -8.07 -7.63 3.85
CA ASN A 116 -8.88 -7.40 5.05
C ASN A 116 -10.25 -8.10 5.00
N LEU A 117 -10.83 -8.29 3.81
CA LEU A 117 -12.08 -9.04 3.64
C LEU A 117 -11.87 -10.55 3.76
N THR A 118 -10.69 -11.05 3.37
CA THR A 118 -10.35 -12.47 3.46
C THR A 118 -9.88 -12.93 4.84
N ASP A 119 -9.51 -11.99 5.74
CA ASP A 119 -8.95 -12.29 7.07
C ASP A 119 -10.00 -12.61 8.15
N GLY A 120 -11.31 -12.44 7.85
CA GLY A 120 -12.43 -12.89 8.70
C GLY A 120 -13.17 -11.77 9.43
#